data_AF-A0ABD5LJR5-F1
#
_entry.id   AF-A0ABD5LJR5-F1
#
_cell.length_a   1.000
_cell.length_b   1.000
_cell.length_c   1.000
_cell.angle_alpha   90.00
_cell.angle_beta   90.00
_cell.angle_gamma   90.00
#
_symmetry.space_group_name_H-M   'P 1'
#
loop_
_entity.id
_entity.type
_entity.pdbx_description
1 polymer ?
#
loop_
_entity_poly.entity_id
_entity_poly.type
_entity_poly.pdbx_seq_one_letter_code
_entity_poly.pdbx_strand_id
1 'polypeptide(L)'
;MSLRMRVLPRFPARIFGSTGIKIERPDNSTDLTVRLDVSDIIRVPSVADNNKAFFIAWNSDLDTYSIMSFADTFAAVIDTEGFMLQSVYDPQEIGDDAFDRANHTGEQAISTITDLATALGLRLRVDAAQSFDATQRSQGMGNLGFSAFFKTLVDDADASTVLSTLGFTAFAKTIIDDANGAAMYGTMGATYSDTATTVVVKLPNGFILQAGLYTGGGTNPGITFPQAFPNKLIAPFATMLVAASSDTTYSISIGSRDTLGMQLYRRSVSNGGAVIGVTEPFFWLALGN
;
A
#
# COMPACT_ATOMS: atom_id res chain seq x y z
N MET A 1 82.86 14.85 31.10
CA MET A 1 83.51 16.15 30.81
C MET A 1 83.50 16.94 32.11
N SER A 2 84.64 17.04 32.82
CA SER A 2 84.67 17.78 34.09
C SER A 2 84.94 19.25 33.83
N LEU A 3 84.03 20.12 34.27
CA LEU A 3 84.22 21.57 34.19
C LEU A 3 85.31 21.96 35.21
N ARG A 4 86.54 22.13 34.73
CA ARG A 4 87.66 22.59 35.56
C ARG A 4 87.69 24.11 35.56
N MET A 5 87.11 24.72 36.59
CA MET A 5 87.22 26.16 36.81
C MET A 5 88.49 26.48 37.61
N ARG A 6 89.40 27.28 37.04
CA ARG A 6 90.46 27.93 37.83
C ARG A 6 89.89 29.20 38.42
N VAL A 7 89.53 29.14 39.69
CA VAL A 7 89.18 30.33 40.46
C VAL A 7 90.46 30.83 41.11
N LEU A 8 90.80 32.10 40.91
CA LEU A 8 91.87 32.78 41.61
C LEU A 8 91.21 33.67 42.68
N PRO A 9 91.08 33.22 43.94
CA PRO A 9 90.47 34.03 44.97
C PRO A 9 91.33 35.27 45.21
N ARG A 10 90.78 36.46 44.99
CA ARG A 10 91.44 37.72 45.35
C ARG A 10 90.86 38.20 46.66
N PHE A 11 91.56 37.94 47.75
CA PHE A 11 91.20 38.51 49.05
C PHE A 11 91.67 39.98 49.10
N PRO A 12 90.79 40.95 49.40
CA PRO A 12 91.24 42.32 49.63
C PRO A 12 92.04 42.38 50.93
N ALA A 13 93.36 42.57 50.85
CA ALA A 13 94.23 42.75 52.02
C ALA A 13 94.37 44.24 52.38
N ARG A 14 94.20 44.59 53.67
CA ARG A 14 94.47 45.92 54.22
C ARG A 14 95.71 45.85 55.12
N ILE A 15 96.59 46.85 55.06
CA ILE A 15 97.83 46.91 55.87
C ILE A 15 97.55 47.69 57.15
N PHE A 16 97.82 47.09 58.33
CA PHE A 16 97.73 47.77 59.63
C PHE A 16 99.14 47.95 60.23
N GLY A 17 99.43 49.17 60.67
CA GLY A 17 100.79 49.72 60.83
C GLY A 17 101.63 49.27 62.04
N SER A 18 101.43 48.08 62.62
CA SER A 18 102.33 47.63 63.70
C SER A 18 102.49 46.13 63.89
N THR A 19 101.80 45.27 63.12
CA THR A 19 101.83 43.81 63.33
C THR A 19 101.73 42.96 62.05
N GLY A 20 102.08 43.54 60.89
CA GLY A 20 102.11 42.83 59.60
C GLY A 20 100.77 42.78 58.87
N ILE A 21 100.76 42.15 57.69
CA ILE A 21 99.57 42.01 56.84
C ILE A 21 98.62 40.99 57.45
N LYS A 22 97.45 41.41 57.92
CA LYS A 22 96.38 40.54 58.41
C LYS A 22 95.19 40.60 57.44
N ILE A 23 94.71 39.44 57.00
CA ILE A 23 93.49 39.32 56.20
C ILE A 23 92.33 39.16 57.19
N GLU A 24 91.36 40.08 57.15
CA GLU A 24 90.19 40.04 58.02
C GLU A 24 88.93 39.85 57.18
N ARG A 25 88.16 38.78 57.48
CA ARG A 25 86.92 38.44 56.78
C ARG A 25 85.76 39.17 57.46
N PRO A 26 84.92 39.91 56.73
CA PRO A 26 83.65 40.40 57.27
C PRO A 26 82.72 39.23 57.59
N ASP A 27 82.10 39.25 58.77
CA ASP A 27 81.11 38.24 59.17
C ASP A 27 80.00 38.12 58.12
N ASN A 28 79.64 36.88 57.75
CA ASN A 28 78.65 36.51 56.72
C ASN A 28 79.01 36.81 55.25
N SER A 29 80.27 37.07 54.90
CA SER A 29 80.70 37.12 53.49
C SER A 29 80.91 35.71 52.90
N THR A 30 80.34 35.40 51.73
CA THR A 30 80.61 34.14 51.01
C THR A 30 81.89 34.28 50.18
N ASP A 31 82.76 33.25 50.20
CA ASP A 31 84.06 33.32 49.51
C ASP A 31 83.95 33.19 47.99
N LEU A 32 82.92 32.48 47.53
CA LEU A 32 82.62 32.28 46.11
C LEU A 32 81.11 32.05 45.97
N THR A 33 80.47 32.85 45.12
CA THR A 33 79.09 32.58 44.70
C THR A 33 79.13 32.14 43.24
N VAL A 34 78.92 30.85 43.00
CA VAL A 34 78.77 30.31 41.64
C VAL A 34 77.29 30.36 41.27
N ARG A 35 76.95 31.03 40.17
CA ARG A 35 75.61 31.01 39.59
C ARG A 35 75.71 30.53 38.14
N LEU A 36 74.73 29.74 37.72
CA LEU A 36 74.54 29.43 36.30
C LEU A 36 74.12 30.72 35.60
N ASP A 37 74.89 31.14 34.60
CA ASP A 37 74.51 32.24 33.72
C ASP A 37 73.44 31.75 32.75
N VAL A 38 72.26 32.36 32.85
CA VAL A 38 71.07 32.01 32.07
C VAL A 38 70.60 33.18 31.20
N SER A 39 71.45 34.21 31.04
CA SER A 39 71.10 35.43 30.31
C SER A 39 70.86 35.21 28.80
N ASP A 40 71.50 34.19 28.21
CA ASP A 40 71.43 33.87 26.78
C ASP A 40 70.63 32.57 26.47
N ILE A 41 69.62 32.23 27.28
CA ILE A 41 68.76 31.09 26.96
C ILE A 41 67.92 31.40 25.72
N ILE A 42 68.18 30.66 24.63
CA ILE A 42 67.35 30.67 23.43
C ILE A 42 66.31 29.54 23.45
N ARG A 43 65.12 29.79 22.89
CA ARG A 43 64.14 28.74 22.65
C ARG A 43 64.58 27.90 21.45
N VAL A 44 64.79 26.60 21.66
CA VAL A 44 65.05 25.64 20.58
C VAL A 44 63.71 25.14 20.04
N PRO A 45 63.39 25.34 18.74
CA PRO A 45 62.06 25.02 18.19
C PRO A 45 61.82 23.52 17.95
N SER A 46 62.87 22.71 17.80
CA SER A 46 62.77 21.25 17.71
C SER A 46 64.09 20.58 18.13
N VAL A 47 64.00 19.37 18.68
CA VAL A 47 65.17 18.56 19.06
C VAL A 47 65.50 17.62 17.90
N ALA A 48 66.68 17.80 17.28
CA ALA A 48 67.07 17.00 16.10
C ALA A 48 67.49 15.56 16.44
N ASP A 49 67.98 15.32 17.65
CA ASP A 49 68.39 13.99 18.15
C ASP A 49 68.04 13.89 19.65
N ASN A 50 66.95 13.18 19.96
CA ASN A 50 66.41 13.07 21.32
C ASN A 50 67.34 12.32 22.29
N ASN A 51 68.29 11.54 21.77
CA ASN A 51 69.27 10.81 22.58
C ASN A 51 70.46 11.68 23.01
N LYS A 52 70.57 12.89 22.47
CA LYS A 52 71.68 13.82 22.76
C LYS A 52 71.23 15.11 23.45
N ALA A 53 69.93 15.29 23.63
CA ALA A 53 69.37 16.37 24.43
C ALA A 53 69.02 15.84 25.81
N PHE A 54 69.44 16.55 26.85
CA PHE A 54 69.30 16.12 28.24
C PHE A 54 68.74 17.23 29.12
N PHE A 55 67.93 16.84 30.08
CA PHE A 55 67.56 17.65 31.22
C PHE A 55 68.47 17.30 32.40
N ILE A 56 68.91 18.32 33.13
CA ILE A 56 69.59 18.12 34.40
C ILE A 56 68.51 18.15 35.48
N ALA A 57 68.35 17.05 36.20
CA ALA A 57 67.40 16.91 37.29
C ALA A 57 68.14 16.63 38.61
N TRP A 58 67.72 17.30 39.67
CA TRP A 58 68.20 17.02 41.01
C TRP A 58 67.51 15.77 41.57
N ASN A 59 68.29 14.80 42.05
CA ASN A 59 67.79 13.65 42.78
C ASN A 59 68.01 13.88 44.28
N SER A 60 66.92 14.07 45.04
CA SER A 60 66.97 14.31 46.48
C SER A 60 67.43 13.11 47.29
N ASP A 61 67.20 11.89 46.81
CA ASP A 61 67.49 10.67 47.55
C ASP A 61 68.98 10.32 47.48
N LEU A 62 69.62 10.67 46.37
CA LEU A 62 71.04 10.43 46.12
C LEU A 62 71.89 11.71 46.26
N ASP A 63 71.29 12.83 46.69
CA ASP A 63 71.94 14.14 46.87
C ASP A 63 72.84 14.55 45.68
N THR A 64 72.40 14.25 44.46
CA THR A 64 73.21 14.40 43.25
C THR A 64 72.38 14.87 42.06
N TYR A 65 73.03 15.58 41.12
CA TYR A 65 72.44 15.91 39.83
C TYR A 65 72.59 14.73 38.86
N SER A 66 71.48 14.33 38.25
CA SER A 66 71.41 13.31 37.21
C SER A 66 71.00 13.93 35.87
N ILE A 67 71.36 13.27 34.78
CA ILE A 67 70.89 13.63 33.43
C ILE A 67 69.81 12.65 32.99
N MET A 68 68.72 13.17 32.43
CA MET A 68 67.68 12.38 31.77
C MET A 68 67.58 12.81 30.31
N SER A 69 67.59 11.86 29.37
CA SER A 69 67.45 12.18 27.95
C SER A 69 66.00 12.54 27.61
N PHE A 70 65.80 13.34 26.57
CA PHE A 70 64.44 13.61 26.05
C PHE A 70 63.72 12.31 25.67
N ALA A 71 64.44 11.31 25.16
CA ALA A 71 63.86 10.02 24.80
C ALA A 71 63.29 9.28 26.04
N ASP A 72 64.04 9.24 27.14
CA ASP A 72 63.62 8.56 28.37
C ASP A 72 62.44 9.26 29.04
N THR A 73 62.40 10.60 28.98
CA THR A 73 61.27 11.38 29.53
C THR A 73 59.95 11.05 28.84
N PHE A 74 59.93 10.91 27.51
CA PHE A 74 58.71 10.56 26.79
C PHE A 74 58.39 9.07 26.83
N ALA A 75 59.38 8.18 26.92
CA ALA A 75 59.16 6.75 27.13
C ALA A 75 58.39 6.48 28.43
N ALA A 76 58.70 7.22 29.51
CA ALA A 76 57.99 7.10 30.79
C ALA A 76 56.50 7.53 30.69
N VAL A 77 56.17 8.47 29.80
CA VAL A 77 54.78 8.94 29.60
C VAL A 77 53.95 7.96 28.77
N ILE A 78 54.56 7.30 27.77
CA ILE A 78 53.88 6.35 26.88
C ILE A 78 53.38 5.12 27.64
N ASP A 79 54.11 4.67 28.67
CA ASP A 79 53.74 3.49 29.45
C ASP A 79 52.71 3.78 30.56
N THR A 80 52.62 5.04 31.02
CA THR A 80 51.83 5.37 32.22
C THR A 80 50.41 5.87 31.93
N GLU A 81 50.14 6.49 30.77
CA GLU A 81 48.83 7.11 30.50
C GLU A 81 48.24 6.79 29.11
N GLY A 82 48.22 5.52 28.70
CA GLY A 82 47.18 4.99 27.79
C GLY A 82 46.80 5.88 26.61
N PHE A 83 47.78 6.46 25.91
CA PHE A 83 47.48 7.17 24.67
C PHE A 83 46.94 6.14 23.68
N MET A 84 45.67 6.28 23.28
CA MET A 84 45.04 5.47 22.26
C MET A 84 45.75 5.64 20.90
N LEU A 85 46.84 4.91 20.72
CA LEU A 85 47.25 4.36 19.43
C LEU A 85 46.55 3.00 19.17
N GLN A 86 45.65 2.59 20.09
CA GLN A 86 44.93 1.33 20.15
C GLN A 86 43.57 1.37 19.42
N SER A 87 43.50 1.96 18.22
CA SER A 87 42.42 1.62 17.29
C SER A 87 42.78 0.45 16.37
N VAL A 88 44.01 -0.10 16.48
CA VAL A 88 44.55 -1.08 15.51
C VAL A 88 45.29 -2.26 16.16
N TYR A 89 45.47 -2.30 17.49
CA TYR A 89 46.13 -3.44 18.13
C TYR A 89 45.10 -4.52 18.49
N ASP A 90 44.98 -5.50 17.60
CA ASP A 90 44.12 -6.68 17.73
C ASP A 90 44.96 -7.96 17.66
N PRO A 91 45.56 -8.38 18.79
CA PRO A 91 46.43 -9.56 18.85
C PRO A 91 45.67 -10.89 18.80
N GLN A 92 44.33 -10.87 18.71
CA GLN A 92 43.47 -12.06 18.65
C GLN A 92 42.62 -12.13 17.37
N GLU A 93 42.80 -11.21 16.41
CA GLU A 93 41.93 -11.07 15.24
C GLU A 93 40.43 -10.87 15.59
N ILE A 94 40.14 -10.32 16.78
CA ILE A 94 38.77 -9.96 17.24
C ILE A 94 38.11 -8.92 16.32
N GLY A 95 38.88 -8.09 15.63
CA GLY A 95 38.36 -7.13 14.64
C GLY A 95 37.73 -7.82 13.43
N ASP A 96 38.20 -9.01 13.07
CA ASP A 96 37.61 -9.83 11.99
C ASP A 96 36.35 -10.56 12.49
N ASP A 97 36.28 -10.94 13.78
CA ASP A 97 35.12 -11.60 14.39
C ASP A 97 33.99 -10.64 14.81
N ALA A 98 34.33 -9.39 15.14
CA ALA A 98 33.41 -8.41 15.70
C ALA A 98 32.41 -7.91 14.65
N PHE A 99 32.77 -8.05 13.37
CA PHE A 99 31.92 -7.74 12.23
C PHE A 99 31.46 -8.98 11.44
N ASP A 100 31.80 -10.20 11.88
CA ASP A 100 31.26 -11.40 11.27
C ASP A 100 29.75 -11.50 11.56
N ARG A 101 28.96 -11.57 10.48
CA ARG A 101 27.49 -11.70 10.58
C ARG A 101 27.09 -12.98 11.33
N ALA A 102 27.92 -14.02 11.33
CA ALA A 102 27.65 -15.24 12.07
C ALA A 102 27.66 -15.02 13.60
N ASN A 103 28.41 -14.02 14.10
CA ASN A 103 28.50 -13.68 15.51
C ASN A 103 27.42 -12.66 15.96
N HIS A 104 26.67 -12.09 15.01
CA HIS A 104 25.50 -11.25 15.26
C HIS A 104 24.26 -12.10 15.60
N THR A 105 24.33 -12.92 16.65
CA THR A 105 23.26 -13.83 17.09
C THR A 105 22.19 -13.17 17.97
N GLY A 106 22.30 -11.87 18.22
CA GLY A 106 21.35 -11.11 19.04
C GLY A 106 20.12 -10.65 18.26
N GLU A 107 18.96 -10.69 18.90
CA GLU A 107 17.76 -10.03 18.39
C GLU A 107 17.86 -8.52 18.66
N GLN A 108 17.90 -7.71 17.60
CA GLN A 108 17.75 -6.25 17.72
C GLN A 108 16.30 -5.88 17.41
N ALA A 109 15.67 -5.12 18.30
CA ALA A 109 14.37 -4.56 18.02
C ALA A 109 14.48 -3.58 16.85
N ILE A 110 13.55 -3.64 15.90
CA ILE A 110 13.52 -2.74 14.72
C ILE A 110 13.57 -1.25 15.09
N SER A 111 13.08 -0.89 16.28
CA SER A 111 13.07 0.48 16.80
C SER A 111 14.46 1.02 17.13
N THR A 112 15.47 0.17 17.30
CA THR A 112 16.84 0.60 17.58
C THR A 112 17.66 0.86 16.32
N ILE A 113 17.15 0.51 15.14
CA ILE A 113 17.79 0.75 13.86
C ILE A 113 17.13 1.97 13.22
N THR A 114 17.84 3.09 13.23
CA THR A 114 17.40 4.35 12.63
C THR A 114 16.86 4.12 11.22
N ASP A 115 15.68 4.65 10.95
CA ASP A 115 14.97 4.58 9.66
C ASP A 115 14.55 3.19 9.17
N LEU A 116 14.93 2.08 9.81
CA LEU A 116 14.54 0.73 9.36
C LEU A 116 13.03 0.49 9.52
N ALA A 117 12.45 0.95 10.63
CA ALA A 117 11.00 0.90 10.83
C ALA A 117 10.24 1.68 9.74
N THR A 118 10.77 2.83 9.34
CA THR A 118 10.22 3.65 8.24
C THR A 118 10.39 2.97 6.88
N ALA A 119 11.56 2.40 6.61
CA ALA A 119 11.88 1.72 5.36
C ALA A 119 11.11 0.41 5.16
N LEU A 120 10.84 -0.34 6.24
CA LEU A 120 10.02 -1.56 6.22
C LEU A 120 8.53 -1.26 6.31
N GLY A 121 8.11 -0.20 6.99
CA GLY A 121 6.73 0.29 7.01
C GLY A 121 6.21 0.66 5.61
N LEU A 122 7.11 0.98 4.67
CA LEU A 122 6.79 1.20 3.26
C LEU A 122 6.74 -0.10 2.42
N ARG A 123 7.30 -1.21 2.91
CA ARG A 123 7.40 -2.49 2.18
C ARG A 123 6.40 -3.56 2.65
N LEU A 124 5.91 -3.46 3.87
CA LEU A 124 4.93 -4.39 4.46
C LEU A 124 3.78 -3.64 5.13
N ARG A 125 3.13 -2.74 4.38
CA ARG A 125 1.81 -2.25 4.77
C ARG A 125 0.89 -2.30 3.57
N VAL A 126 -0.05 -3.25 3.59
CA VAL A 126 -1.29 -3.09 2.84
C VAL A 126 -2.19 -2.20 3.69
N ASP A 127 -1.83 -0.91 3.79
CA ASP A 127 -2.73 0.09 4.35
C ASP A 127 -3.75 0.42 3.26
N ALA A 128 -5.04 0.50 3.59
CA ALA A 128 -6.14 0.70 2.64
C ALA A 128 -6.04 1.99 1.78
N ALA A 129 -5.04 2.85 2.04
CA ALA A 129 -4.76 4.08 1.31
C ALA A 129 -3.54 4.01 0.37
N GLN A 130 -2.81 2.88 0.30
CA GLN A 130 -1.71 2.75 -0.66
C GLN A 130 -2.28 2.56 -2.08
N SER A 131 -2.12 3.58 -2.92
CA SER A 131 -2.28 3.44 -4.36
C SER A 131 -1.07 2.66 -4.88
N PHE A 132 -1.27 1.39 -5.20
CA PHE A 132 -0.27 0.56 -5.86
C PHE A 132 -0.29 0.82 -7.37
N ASP A 133 0.89 0.99 -7.97
CA ASP A 133 0.98 1.01 -9.42
C ASP A 133 0.61 -0.36 -10.03
N ALA A 134 0.39 -0.41 -11.34
CA ALA A 134 0.00 -1.65 -12.03
C ALA A 134 1.05 -2.77 -11.88
N THR A 135 2.33 -2.44 -11.78
CA THR A 135 3.43 -3.40 -11.62
C THR A 135 3.38 -4.02 -10.23
N GLN A 136 3.22 -3.20 -9.19
CA GLN A 136 3.12 -3.61 -7.80
C GLN A 136 1.90 -4.52 -7.57
N ARG A 137 0.73 -4.16 -8.14
CA ARG A 137 -0.48 -5.02 -8.09
C ARG A 137 -0.23 -6.37 -8.77
N SER A 138 0.36 -6.38 -9.96
CA SER A 138 0.65 -7.62 -10.70
C SER A 138 1.65 -8.53 -9.98
N GLN A 139 2.67 -7.96 -9.34
CA GLN A 139 3.62 -8.69 -8.49
C GLN A 139 2.95 -9.25 -7.24
N GLY A 140 2.18 -8.43 -6.52
CA GLY A 140 1.43 -8.86 -5.33
C GLY A 140 0.51 -10.05 -5.63
N MET A 141 -0.27 -9.97 -6.71
CA MET A 141 -1.10 -11.10 -7.16
C MET A 141 -0.28 -12.33 -7.54
N GLY A 142 0.91 -12.14 -8.12
CA GLY A 142 1.83 -13.25 -8.41
C GLY A 142 2.29 -13.97 -7.14
N ASN A 143 2.65 -13.23 -6.11
CA ASN A 143 3.09 -13.78 -4.82
C ASN A 143 1.97 -14.53 -4.09
N LEU A 144 0.70 -14.15 -4.30
CA LEU A 144 -0.47 -14.84 -3.77
C LEU A 144 -0.87 -16.09 -4.59
N GLY A 145 -0.14 -16.43 -5.65
CA GLY A 145 -0.39 -17.62 -6.47
C GLY A 145 -1.53 -17.48 -7.49
N PHE A 146 -2.00 -16.26 -7.78
CA PHE A 146 -2.98 -16.06 -8.84
C PHE A 146 -2.38 -16.42 -10.21
N SER A 147 -3.12 -17.23 -10.98
CA SER A 147 -2.77 -17.53 -12.36
C SER A 147 -2.84 -16.28 -13.24
N ALA A 148 -2.21 -16.32 -14.42
CA ALA A 148 -2.26 -15.21 -15.37
C ALA A 148 -3.70 -14.82 -15.74
N PHE A 149 -4.60 -15.80 -15.86
CA PHE A 149 -6.02 -15.55 -16.14
C PHE A 149 -6.74 -14.87 -14.96
N PHE A 150 -6.56 -15.33 -13.71
CA PHE A 150 -7.23 -14.68 -12.59
C PHE A 150 -6.72 -13.26 -12.34
N LYS A 151 -5.47 -12.95 -12.71
CA LYS A 151 -4.97 -11.58 -12.65
C LYS A 151 -5.76 -10.63 -13.52
N THR A 152 -6.27 -11.07 -14.67
CA THR A 152 -7.10 -10.23 -15.56
C THR A 152 -8.53 -10.04 -15.07
N LEU A 153 -8.96 -10.79 -14.05
CA LEU A 153 -10.28 -10.64 -13.44
C LEU A 153 -10.22 -9.79 -12.17
N VAL A 154 -9.14 -9.94 -11.40
CA VAL A 154 -8.96 -9.23 -10.12
C VAL A 154 -8.45 -7.80 -10.34
N ASP A 155 -7.87 -7.49 -11.50
CA ASP A 155 -7.44 -6.13 -11.84
C ASP A 155 -8.55 -5.23 -12.40
N ASP A 156 -9.71 -5.81 -12.76
CA ASP A 156 -10.89 -5.10 -13.25
C ASP A 156 -11.54 -4.23 -12.17
N ALA A 157 -12.01 -3.04 -12.57
CA ALA A 157 -12.47 -2.00 -11.64
C ALA A 157 -13.89 -2.23 -11.10
N ASP A 158 -14.73 -2.98 -11.81
CA ASP A 158 -16.13 -3.21 -11.48
C ASP A 158 -16.65 -4.54 -12.05
N ALA A 159 -17.88 -4.92 -11.68
CA ALA A 159 -18.47 -6.17 -12.18
C ALA A 159 -18.69 -6.18 -13.70
N SER A 160 -18.92 -5.02 -14.34
CA SER A 160 -19.14 -4.94 -15.79
C SER A 160 -17.86 -5.22 -16.56
N THR A 161 -16.72 -4.71 -16.10
CA THR A 161 -15.38 -4.95 -16.66
C THR A 161 -14.99 -6.42 -16.51
N VAL A 162 -15.22 -7.02 -15.34
CA VAL A 162 -15.06 -8.49 -15.15
C VAL A 162 -15.84 -9.30 -16.17
N LEU A 163 -17.11 -8.95 -16.40
CA LEU A 163 -17.95 -9.65 -17.38
C LEU A 163 -17.46 -9.43 -18.82
N SER A 164 -16.89 -8.27 -19.17
CA SER A 164 -16.23 -8.08 -20.47
C SER A 164 -15.06 -9.04 -20.63
N THR A 165 -14.21 -9.16 -19.60
CA THR A 165 -13.04 -10.03 -19.59
C THR A 165 -13.43 -11.50 -19.75
N LEU A 166 -14.56 -11.91 -19.16
CA LEU A 166 -15.15 -13.24 -19.34
C LEU A 166 -15.82 -13.45 -20.72
N GLY A 167 -15.88 -12.42 -21.56
CA GLY A 167 -16.42 -12.49 -22.92
C GLY A 167 -17.92 -12.21 -23.04
N PHE A 168 -18.57 -11.66 -22.01
CA PHE A 168 -19.97 -11.25 -22.12
C PHE A 168 -20.11 -10.01 -23.01
N THR A 169 -21.03 -10.10 -23.97
CA THR A 169 -21.42 -8.95 -24.80
C THR A 169 -22.18 -7.92 -23.98
N ALA A 170 -22.26 -6.69 -24.46
CA ALA A 170 -23.08 -5.65 -23.83
C ALA A 170 -24.54 -6.10 -23.64
N PHE A 171 -25.13 -6.78 -24.64
CA PHE A 171 -26.48 -7.32 -24.55
C PHE A 171 -26.61 -8.43 -23.50
N ALA A 172 -25.66 -9.36 -23.42
CA ALA A 172 -25.74 -10.43 -22.42
C ALA A 172 -25.69 -9.85 -20.99
N LYS A 173 -24.94 -8.78 -20.77
CA LYS A 173 -24.87 -8.09 -19.48
C LYS A 173 -26.22 -7.50 -19.04
N THR A 174 -27.03 -7.01 -19.98
CA THR A 174 -28.37 -6.48 -19.68
C THR A 174 -29.40 -7.57 -19.37
N ILE A 175 -29.06 -8.84 -19.54
CA ILE A 175 -29.96 -9.97 -19.26
C ILE A 175 -29.65 -10.59 -17.90
N ILE A 176 -28.36 -10.66 -17.55
CA ILE A 176 -27.90 -11.28 -16.31
C ILE A 176 -27.89 -10.32 -15.12
N ASP A 177 -28.04 -9.02 -15.35
CA ASP A 177 -28.21 -8.00 -14.30
C ASP A 177 -29.67 -7.89 -13.81
N ASP A 178 -30.62 -8.51 -14.52
CA ASP A 178 -32.03 -8.48 -14.18
C ASP A 178 -32.37 -9.30 -12.93
N ALA A 179 -33.13 -8.70 -12.01
CA ALA A 179 -33.45 -9.27 -10.71
C ALA A 179 -34.37 -10.51 -10.74
N ASN A 180 -35.13 -10.70 -11.84
CA ASN A 180 -36.06 -11.82 -12.01
C ASN A 180 -36.39 -12.05 -13.48
N GLY A 181 -37.08 -13.16 -13.77
CA GLY A 181 -37.47 -13.53 -15.13
C GLY A 181 -38.34 -12.49 -15.83
N ALA A 182 -39.27 -11.82 -15.14
CA ALA A 182 -40.13 -10.82 -15.76
C ALA A 182 -39.34 -9.59 -16.23
N ALA A 183 -38.36 -9.14 -15.43
CA ALA A 183 -37.43 -8.08 -15.82
C ALA A 183 -36.60 -8.52 -17.06
N MET A 184 -36.06 -9.75 -17.04
CA MET A 184 -35.34 -10.35 -18.17
C MET A 184 -36.17 -10.35 -19.46
N TYR A 185 -37.43 -10.79 -19.40
CA TYR A 185 -38.35 -10.76 -20.54
C TYR A 185 -38.62 -9.32 -21.01
N GLY A 186 -38.74 -8.37 -20.08
CA GLY A 186 -38.83 -6.94 -20.39
C GLY A 186 -37.62 -6.43 -21.15
N THR A 187 -36.41 -6.77 -20.72
CA THR A 187 -35.17 -6.39 -21.41
C THR A 187 -35.04 -7.02 -22.80
N MET A 188 -35.57 -8.24 -22.97
CA MET A 188 -35.69 -8.87 -24.30
C MET A 188 -36.77 -8.22 -25.18
N GLY A 189 -37.55 -7.26 -24.67
CA GLY A 189 -38.58 -6.54 -25.42
C GLY A 189 -39.97 -7.18 -25.36
N ALA A 190 -40.20 -8.13 -24.46
CA ALA A 190 -41.52 -8.67 -24.20
C ALA A 190 -42.34 -7.71 -23.32
N THR A 191 -43.66 -7.67 -23.50
CA THR A 191 -44.56 -6.94 -22.61
C THR A 191 -45.72 -7.80 -22.20
N TYR A 192 -46.12 -7.70 -20.94
CA TYR A 192 -47.27 -8.40 -20.37
C TYR A 192 -48.21 -7.37 -19.75
N SER A 193 -49.50 -7.47 -20.09
CA SER A 193 -50.56 -6.69 -19.45
C SER A 193 -51.72 -7.62 -19.13
N ASP A 194 -52.17 -7.57 -17.89
CA ASP A 194 -53.28 -8.36 -17.37
C ASP A 194 -54.23 -7.42 -16.62
N THR A 195 -55.49 -7.46 -17.03
CA THR A 195 -56.57 -6.67 -16.48
C THR A 195 -57.72 -7.61 -16.14
N ALA A 196 -58.72 -7.12 -15.42
CA ALA A 196 -59.87 -7.94 -15.03
C ALA A 196 -60.61 -8.62 -16.21
N THR A 197 -60.48 -8.12 -17.45
CA THR A 197 -61.21 -8.64 -18.61
C THR A 197 -60.34 -8.96 -19.81
N THR A 198 -59.07 -8.54 -19.84
CA THR A 198 -58.18 -8.74 -21.01
C THR A 198 -56.75 -9.02 -20.60
N VAL A 199 -56.08 -9.86 -21.39
CA VAL A 199 -54.67 -10.17 -21.29
C VAL A 199 -54.00 -9.86 -22.62
N VAL A 200 -52.83 -9.23 -22.58
CA VAL A 200 -51.96 -8.94 -23.73
C VAL A 200 -50.56 -9.44 -23.41
N VAL A 201 -50.06 -10.33 -24.26
CA VAL A 201 -48.67 -10.80 -24.25
C VAL A 201 -48.05 -10.42 -25.58
N LYS A 202 -47.03 -9.57 -25.56
CA LYS A 202 -46.16 -9.33 -26.72
C LYS A 202 -44.84 -10.03 -26.50
N LEU A 203 -44.45 -10.85 -27.46
CA LEU A 203 -43.19 -11.56 -27.47
C LEU A 203 -42.10 -10.73 -28.18
N PRO A 204 -40.82 -10.96 -27.86
CA PRO A 204 -39.68 -10.26 -28.49
C PRO A 204 -39.63 -10.35 -30.01
N ASN A 205 -40.13 -11.45 -30.57
CA ASN A 205 -40.18 -11.68 -32.02
C ASN A 205 -41.33 -10.94 -32.73
N GLY A 206 -42.07 -10.11 -32.00
CA GLY A 206 -43.19 -9.32 -32.53
C GLY A 206 -44.53 -10.05 -32.53
N PHE A 207 -44.60 -11.33 -32.15
CA PHE A 207 -45.89 -12.00 -31.98
C PHE A 207 -46.64 -11.41 -30.79
N ILE A 208 -47.94 -11.25 -30.97
CA ILE A 208 -48.84 -10.72 -29.96
C ILE A 208 -49.97 -11.74 -29.76
N LEU A 209 -50.20 -12.12 -28.51
CA LEU A 209 -51.38 -12.87 -28.08
C LEU A 209 -52.25 -11.93 -27.26
N GLN A 210 -53.52 -11.85 -27.61
CA GLN A 210 -54.52 -11.10 -26.87
C GLN A 210 -55.67 -12.02 -26.55
N ALA A 211 -56.18 -11.96 -25.33
CA ALA A 211 -57.34 -12.72 -24.93
C ALA A 211 -58.21 -11.89 -24.01
N GLY A 212 -59.48 -12.26 -23.90
CA GLY A 212 -60.37 -11.59 -22.98
C GLY A 212 -61.73 -12.22 -22.84
N LEU A 213 -62.45 -11.70 -21.85
CA LEU A 213 -63.84 -12.04 -21.58
C LEU A 213 -64.73 -10.90 -22.05
N TYR A 214 -65.75 -11.22 -22.84
CA TYR A 214 -66.80 -10.27 -23.20
C TYR A 214 -68.08 -10.60 -22.45
N THR A 215 -68.56 -9.65 -21.65
CA THR A 215 -69.82 -9.73 -20.88
C THR A 215 -70.87 -8.72 -21.33
N GLY A 216 -70.62 -8.00 -22.43
CA GLY A 216 -71.53 -7.00 -22.97
C GLY A 216 -72.79 -7.58 -23.63
N GLY A 217 -73.82 -6.73 -23.75
CA GLY A 217 -75.08 -7.07 -24.42
C GLY A 217 -75.00 -7.08 -25.96
N GLY A 218 -76.14 -7.33 -26.61
CA GLY A 218 -76.28 -7.33 -28.08
C GLY A 218 -76.03 -8.69 -28.74
N THR A 219 -76.51 -8.94 -29.95
CA THR A 219 -76.41 -10.29 -30.57
C THR A 219 -75.19 -10.47 -31.46
N ASN A 220 -74.60 -9.35 -31.92
CA ASN A 220 -73.49 -9.33 -32.87
C ASN A 220 -72.38 -8.35 -32.42
N PRO A 221 -71.76 -8.54 -31.24
CA PRO A 221 -70.82 -7.57 -30.68
C PRO A 221 -69.52 -7.49 -31.50
N GLY A 222 -68.91 -6.31 -31.50
CA GLY A 222 -67.54 -6.10 -31.97
C GLY A 222 -66.56 -6.10 -30.79
N ILE A 223 -65.42 -6.76 -30.96
CA ILE A 223 -64.29 -6.70 -30.04
C ILE A 223 -63.24 -5.80 -30.65
N THR A 224 -62.86 -4.77 -29.90
CA THR A 224 -61.65 -3.97 -30.17
C THR A 224 -60.51 -4.60 -29.40
N PHE A 225 -59.42 -4.93 -30.09
CA PHE A 225 -58.22 -5.45 -29.43
C PHE A 225 -57.58 -4.34 -28.57
N PRO A 226 -57.15 -4.66 -27.33
CA PRO A 226 -56.41 -3.71 -26.49
C PRO A 226 -55.20 -3.09 -27.19
N GLN A 227 -54.55 -3.86 -28.06
CA GLN A 227 -53.45 -3.42 -28.90
C GLN A 227 -53.72 -3.80 -30.36
N ALA A 228 -53.50 -2.87 -31.29
CA ALA A 228 -53.55 -3.19 -32.71
C ALA A 228 -52.45 -4.19 -33.07
N PHE A 229 -52.77 -5.21 -33.88
CA PHE A 229 -51.75 -6.05 -34.52
C PHE A 229 -51.04 -5.24 -35.61
N PRO A 230 -49.74 -4.94 -35.49
CA PRO A 230 -49.06 -4.02 -36.42
C PRO A 230 -49.16 -4.41 -37.89
N ASN A 231 -49.18 -5.71 -38.21
CA ASN A 231 -49.15 -6.23 -39.56
C ASN A 231 -50.43 -6.99 -39.91
N LYS A 232 -50.78 -8.01 -39.11
CA LYS A 232 -51.93 -8.87 -39.40
C LYS A 232 -52.46 -9.60 -38.17
N LEU A 233 -53.77 -9.82 -38.18
CA LEU A 233 -54.43 -10.83 -37.38
C LEU A 233 -54.27 -12.20 -38.05
N ILE A 234 -53.63 -13.15 -37.37
CA ILE A 234 -53.36 -14.49 -37.89
C ILE A 234 -54.50 -15.44 -37.56
N ALA A 235 -54.88 -15.51 -36.28
CA ALA A 235 -55.86 -16.48 -35.80
C ALA A 235 -56.77 -15.84 -34.74
N PRO A 236 -57.99 -15.43 -35.11
CA PRO A 236 -59.03 -15.15 -34.15
C PRO A 236 -59.73 -16.44 -33.71
N PHE A 237 -60.11 -16.49 -32.44
CA PHE A 237 -60.83 -17.58 -31.81
C PHE A 237 -61.84 -17.01 -30.82
N ALA A 238 -63.00 -17.64 -30.71
CA ALA A 238 -63.98 -17.31 -29.69
C ALA A 238 -64.79 -18.55 -29.30
N THR A 239 -65.20 -18.62 -28.04
CA THR A 239 -66.04 -19.69 -27.51
C THR A 239 -67.05 -19.15 -26.51
N MET A 240 -68.27 -19.68 -26.54
CA MET A 240 -69.32 -19.31 -25.59
C MET A 240 -68.95 -19.78 -24.18
N LEU A 241 -69.23 -18.97 -23.16
CA LEU A 241 -68.95 -19.26 -21.74
C LEU A 241 -70.24 -19.56 -20.96
N VAL A 242 -71.24 -20.11 -21.63
CA VAL A 242 -72.52 -20.49 -21.02
C VAL A 242 -72.65 -22.00 -21.01
N ALA A 243 -73.17 -22.54 -19.91
CA ALA A 243 -73.57 -23.94 -19.83
C ALA A 243 -74.86 -24.13 -20.64
N ALA A 244 -74.79 -24.98 -21.66
CA ALA A 244 -75.97 -25.40 -22.42
C ALA A 244 -77.03 -26.03 -21.49
N SER A 245 -78.29 -25.62 -21.62
CA SER A 245 -79.41 -26.41 -21.08
C SER A 245 -79.58 -27.70 -21.89
N SER A 246 -80.32 -28.68 -21.37
CA SER A 246 -80.48 -30.02 -21.98
C SER A 246 -80.81 -30.02 -23.47
N ASP A 247 -81.50 -28.99 -23.95
CA ASP A 247 -82.03 -28.92 -25.32
C ASP A 247 -81.54 -27.71 -26.10
N THR A 248 -80.53 -26.97 -25.65
CA THR A 248 -80.06 -25.74 -26.33
C THR A 248 -78.55 -25.78 -26.59
N THR A 249 -78.15 -25.59 -27.85
CA THR A 249 -76.75 -25.39 -28.22
C THR A 249 -76.47 -23.92 -28.43
N TYR A 250 -75.33 -23.46 -27.91
CA TYR A 250 -74.79 -22.13 -28.15
C TYR A 250 -73.64 -22.20 -29.13
N SER A 251 -73.59 -21.25 -30.06
CA SER A 251 -72.55 -21.14 -31.07
C SER A 251 -72.10 -19.71 -31.23
N ILE A 252 -70.82 -19.55 -31.54
CA ILE A 252 -70.22 -18.27 -31.88
C ILE A 252 -69.44 -18.43 -33.18
N SER A 253 -69.61 -17.46 -34.07
CA SER A 253 -68.84 -17.39 -35.32
C SER A 253 -68.17 -16.04 -35.43
N ILE A 254 -67.01 -16.03 -36.09
CA ILE A 254 -66.20 -14.83 -36.30
C ILE A 254 -66.55 -14.26 -37.68
N GLY A 255 -67.00 -13.02 -37.69
CA GLY A 255 -67.34 -12.25 -38.89
C GLY A 255 -66.18 -11.45 -39.44
N SER A 256 -66.47 -10.19 -39.81
CA SER A 256 -65.45 -9.24 -40.27
C SER A 256 -64.35 -9.08 -39.23
N ARG A 257 -63.10 -8.97 -39.68
CA ARG A 257 -61.93 -8.90 -38.83
C ARG A 257 -60.80 -8.14 -39.50
N ASP A 258 -60.04 -7.41 -38.71
CA ASP A 258 -58.87 -6.66 -39.13
C ASP A 258 -57.81 -6.64 -38.01
N THR A 259 -56.84 -5.73 -38.10
CA THR A 259 -55.77 -5.58 -37.12
C THR A 259 -56.21 -4.89 -35.83
N LEU A 260 -57.39 -4.25 -35.82
CA LEU A 260 -57.93 -3.48 -34.70
C LEU A 260 -59.02 -4.24 -33.96
N GLY A 261 -59.69 -5.18 -34.60
CA GLY A 261 -60.75 -5.93 -33.97
C GLY A 261 -61.35 -7.05 -34.80
N MET A 262 -62.41 -7.63 -34.24
CA MET A 262 -63.23 -8.64 -34.91
C MET A 262 -64.70 -8.50 -34.51
N GLN A 263 -65.59 -8.83 -35.43
CA GLN A 263 -67.02 -8.97 -35.18
C GLN A 263 -67.36 -10.43 -34.86
N LEU A 264 -68.27 -10.62 -33.91
CA LEU A 264 -68.73 -11.94 -33.49
C LEU A 264 -70.23 -12.04 -33.71
N TYR A 265 -70.71 -13.22 -34.10
CA TYR A 265 -72.13 -13.54 -34.21
C TYR A 265 -72.47 -14.65 -33.24
N ARG A 266 -73.30 -14.36 -32.24
CA ARG A 266 -73.71 -15.29 -31.19
C ARG A 266 -75.10 -15.84 -31.48
N ARG A 267 -75.26 -17.15 -31.52
CA ARG A 267 -76.55 -17.80 -31.80
C ARG A 267 -76.80 -18.92 -30.83
N SER A 268 -78.07 -19.14 -30.50
CA SER A 268 -78.52 -20.39 -29.91
C SER A 268 -79.56 -21.06 -30.80
N VAL A 269 -79.66 -22.37 -30.65
CA VAL A 269 -80.68 -23.19 -31.26
C VAL A 269 -81.14 -24.20 -30.22
N SER A 270 -82.45 -24.29 -30.04
CA SER A 270 -83.06 -25.34 -29.22
C SER A 270 -83.50 -26.50 -30.11
N ASN A 271 -83.59 -27.71 -29.56
CA ASN A 271 -84.04 -28.90 -30.29
C ASN A 271 -85.42 -28.66 -30.95
N GLY A 272 -85.49 -28.77 -32.29
CA GLY A 272 -86.70 -28.46 -33.07
C GLY A 272 -87.08 -26.96 -33.15
N GLY A 273 -86.25 -26.06 -32.62
CA GLY A 273 -86.49 -24.62 -32.52
C GLY A 273 -85.81 -23.78 -33.61
N ALA A 274 -86.13 -22.49 -33.62
CA ALA A 274 -85.49 -21.51 -34.51
C ALA A 274 -84.11 -21.08 -33.99
N VAL A 275 -83.24 -20.64 -34.90
CA VAL A 275 -81.98 -19.98 -34.55
C VAL A 275 -82.28 -18.56 -34.05
N ILE A 276 -81.87 -18.24 -32.83
CA ILE A 276 -82.06 -16.92 -32.22
C ILE A 276 -80.73 -16.25 -31.90
N GLY A 277 -80.72 -14.92 -31.90
CA GLY A 277 -79.59 -14.12 -31.43
C GLY A 277 -79.58 -14.06 -29.91
N VAL A 278 -78.38 -14.10 -29.33
CA VAL A 278 -78.23 -14.22 -27.87
C VAL A 278 -77.17 -13.27 -27.30
N THR A 279 -77.17 -13.06 -25.98
CA THR A 279 -76.34 -12.04 -25.30
C THR A 279 -75.37 -12.58 -24.25
N GLU A 280 -75.25 -13.91 -24.13
CA GLU A 280 -74.43 -14.58 -23.11
C GLU A 280 -72.93 -14.34 -23.32
N PRO A 281 -72.15 -14.31 -22.22
CA PRO A 281 -70.73 -14.03 -22.30
C PRO A 281 -69.95 -15.07 -23.12
N PHE A 282 -68.82 -14.63 -23.67
CA PHE A 282 -67.90 -15.49 -24.40
C PHE A 282 -66.46 -15.10 -24.11
N PHE A 283 -65.58 -16.08 -24.24
CA PHE A 283 -64.14 -15.88 -24.24
C PHE A 283 -63.65 -15.70 -25.68
N TRP A 284 -62.70 -14.81 -25.88
CA TRP A 284 -62.02 -14.63 -27.16
C TRP A 284 -60.50 -14.69 -26.98
N LEU A 285 -59.84 -15.13 -28.05
CA LEU A 285 -58.38 -15.17 -28.17
C LEU A 285 -58.01 -14.75 -29.59
N ALA A 286 -56.96 -13.96 -29.73
CA ALA A 286 -56.44 -13.47 -30.99
C ALA A 286 -54.91 -13.57 -30.99
N LEU A 287 -54.37 -14.14 -32.06
CA LEU A 287 -52.94 -14.20 -32.32
C LEU A 287 -52.61 -13.40 -33.59
N GLY A 288 -51.55 -12.62 -33.55
CA GLY A 288 -51.10 -11.82 -34.69
C GLY A 288 -49.71 -11.25 -34.48
N ASN A 289 -49.31 -10.36 -35.38
CA ASN A 289 -48.06 -9.59 -35.30
C ASN A 289 -48.17 -8.29 -36.10
#